data_AF-A0A7V5VLF7-F1
#
_entry.id   AF-A0A7V5VLF7-F1
#
_cell.length_a   1.000
_cell.length_b   1.000
_cell.length_c   1.000
_cell.angle_alpha   90.00
_cell.angle_beta   90.00
_cell.angle_gamma   90.00
#
_symmetry.space_group_name_H-M   'P 1'
#
loop_
_entity.id
_entity.type
_entity.pdbx_description
1 polymer ?
#
loop_
_entity_poly.entity_id
_entity_poly.type
_entity_poly.pdbx_seq_one_letter_code
_entity_poly.pdbx_strand_id
1 'polypeptide(L)'
;MKTINKPTPRLPSIVRKESYGPVTIYWLDREAAKQQAKRAAEQLLQARPEVIAVYLFGSLAKNKAGPRSDVDILVVLRESDIPIWFKRLAVYAEYFDEVVELPTELFCFTLDELPRKAVARHALQYAELLAGTDIRAEVNQP
;
A
#
# COMPACT_ATOMS: atom_id res chain seq x y z
N MET A 1 -38.67 20.34 6.31
CA MET A 1 -37.67 20.39 7.41
C MET A 1 -37.83 19.10 8.22
N LYS A 2 -36.85 18.23 8.46
CA LYS A 2 -35.39 18.24 8.31
C LYS A 2 -34.97 16.86 7.80
N THR A 3 -34.08 16.81 6.81
CA THR A 3 -33.46 15.58 6.31
C THR A 3 -32.53 15.03 7.39
N ILE A 4 -32.78 13.80 7.85
CA ILE A 4 -31.88 13.08 8.75
C ILE A 4 -30.68 12.58 7.96
N ASN A 5 -29.56 13.30 8.04
CA ASN A 5 -28.29 12.83 7.50
C ASN A 5 -27.88 11.56 8.26
N LYS A 6 -27.88 10.42 7.58
CA LYS A 6 -27.23 9.20 8.08
C LYS A 6 -25.74 9.51 8.25
N PRO A 7 -25.12 9.26 9.42
CA PRO A 7 -23.68 9.38 9.54
C PRO A 7 -23.04 8.29 8.67
N THR A 8 -22.28 8.71 7.66
CA THR A 8 -21.36 7.84 6.93
C THR A 8 -20.46 7.15 7.96
N PRO A 9 -20.29 5.82 7.93
CA PRO A 9 -19.37 5.17 8.86
C PRO A 9 -17.97 5.67 8.54
N ARG A 10 -17.44 6.54 9.41
CA ARG A 10 -16.01 6.87 9.40
C ARG A 10 -15.27 5.61 9.79
N LEU A 11 -14.31 5.20 8.97
CA LEU A 11 -13.41 4.12 9.33
C LEU A 11 -12.78 4.44 10.70
N PRO A 12 -12.63 3.45 11.59
CA PRO A 12 -11.92 3.68 12.84
C PRO A 12 -10.49 4.12 12.51
N SER A 13 -10.01 5.13 13.23
CA SER A 13 -8.67 5.70 13.05
C SER A 13 -7.62 4.59 13.15
N ILE A 14 -6.74 4.50 12.16
CA ILE A 14 -5.65 3.51 12.17
C ILE A 14 -4.72 3.74 13.35
N VAL A 15 -4.54 5.00 13.75
CA VAL A 15 -3.71 5.35 14.90
C VAL A 15 -4.61 5.42 16.15
N ARG A 16 -4.49 4.42 17.02
CA ARG A 16 -5.13 4.45 18.34
C ARG A 16 -4.23 5.14 19.35
N LYS A 17 -4.80 6.05 20.12
CA LYS A 17 -4.10 6.79 21.17
C LYS A 17 -4.48 6.23 22.53
N GLU A 18 -3.50 5.73 23.28
CA GLU A 18 -3.66 5.43 24.70
C GLU A 18 -2.68 6.25 25.53
N SER A 19 -3.18 6.82 26.62
CA SER A 19 -2.37 7.64 27.54
C SER A 19 -2.06 6.83 28.79
N TYR A 20 -0.78 6.63 29.09
CA TYR A 20 -0.30 6.07 30.37
C TYR A 20 0.46 7.16 31.12
N GLY A 21 -0.23 7.84 32.05
CA GLY A 21 0.35 8.98 32.78
C GLY A 21 0.73 10.14 31.84
N PRO A 22 1.95 10.71 31.92
CA PRO A 22 2.39 11.78 31.03
C PRO A 22 2.78 11.29 29.62
N VAL A 23 2.79 9.97 29.38
CA VAL A 23 3.21 9.38 28.10
C VAL A 23 1.97 9.02 27.27
N THR A 24 1.94 9.54 26.04
CA THR A 24 0.98 9.11 25.02
C THR A 24 1.62 8.04 24.16
N ILE A 25 1.04 6.84 24.12
CA ILE A 25 1.44 5.75 23.24
C ILE A 25 0.48 5.73 22.05
N TYR A 26 1.05 5.75 20.84
CA TYR A 26 0.31 5.60 19.60
C TYR A 26 0.45 4.14 19.15
N TRP A 27 -0.67 3.44 19.00
CA TRP A 27 -0.75 2.09 18.46
C TRP A 27 -1.17 2.15 17.00
N LEU A 28 -0.45 1.44 16.14
CA LEU A 28 -0.84 1.28 14.74
C LEU A 28 -1.78 0.08 14.61
N ASP A 29 -3.03 0.32 14.25
CA ASP A 29 -4.02 -0.71 13.91
C ASP A 29 -3.67 -1.28 12.53
N ARG A 30 -2.73 -2.23 12.53
CA ARG A 30 -2.14 -2.82 11.33
C ARG A 30 -3.19 -3.50 10.46
N GLU A 31 -4.18 -4.12 11.08
CA GLU A 31 -5.28 -4.77 10.37
C GLU A 31 -6.14 -3.72 9.66
N ALA A 32 -6.48 -2.60 10.33
CA ALA A 32 -7.17 -1.50 9.66
C ALA A 32 -6.35 -0.91 8.49
N ALA A 33 -5.03 -0.72 8.67
CA ALA A 33 -4.14 -0.24 7.60
C ALA A 33 -4.08 -1.21 6.42
N LYS A 34 -3.95 -2.51 6.67
CA LYS A 34 -3.99 -3.54 5.62
C LYS A 34 -5.31 -3.56 4.88
N GLN A 35 -6.43 -3.44 5.60
CA GLN A 35 -7.76 -3.41 4.98
C GLN A 35 -7.95 -2.17 4.11
N GLN A 36 -7.47 -0.99 4.56
CA GLN A 36 -7.50 0.23 3.75
C GLN A 36 -6.62 0.10 2.51
N ALA A 37 -5.37 -0.35 2.67
CA ALA A 37 -4.45 -0.57 1.56
C ALA A 37 -4.97 -1.60 0.55
N LYS A 38 -5.62 -2.67 1.02
CA LYS A 38 -6.27 -3.66 0.17
C LYS A 38 -7.40 -3.05 -0.68
N ARG A 39 -8.25 -2.22 -0.08
CA ARG A 39 -9.33 -1.54 -0.81
C ARG A 39 -8.78 -0.58 -1.86
N ALA A 40 -7.77 0.20 -1.52
CA ALA A 40 -7.07 1.08 -2.46
C ALA A 40 -6.45 0.27 -3.62
N ALA A 41 -5.81 -0.86 -3.31
CA ALA A 41 -5.23 -1.76 -4.32
C ALA A 41 -6.29 -2.36 -5.27
N GLU A 42 -7.45 -2.77 -4.74
CA GLU A 42 -8.56 -3.27 -5.55
C GLU A 42 -9.13 -2.18 -6.47
N GLN A 43 -9.28 -0.95 -5.98
CA GLN A 43 -9.71 0.19 -6.79
C GLN A 43 -8.70 0.52 -7.89
N LEU A 44 -7.41 0.51 -7.55
CA LEU A 44 -6.33 0.74 -8.52
C LEU A 44 -6.38 -0.28 -9.66
N LEU A 45 -6.51 -1.57 -9.35
CA LEU A 45 -6.61 -2.63 -10.37
C LEU A 45 -7.84 -2.49 -11.26
N GLN A 46 -8.96 -2.04 -10.71
CA GLN A 46 -10.18 -1.81 -11.50
C GLN A 46 -10.05 -0.58 -12.41
N ALA A 47 -9.36 0.46 -11.95
CA ALA A 47 -9.19 1.70 -12.70
C ALA A 47 -8.07 1.64 -13.75
N ARG A 48 -7.03 0.83 -13.50
CA ARG A 48 -5.78 0.81 -14.26
C ARG A 48 -5.46 -0.60 -14.75
N PRO A 49 -5.89 -0.99 -15.96
CA PRO A 49 -5.66 -2.34 -16.49
C PRO A 49 -4.18 -2.67 -16.73
N GLU A 50 -3.32 -1.65 -16.79
CA GLU A 50 -1.87 -1.84 -16.83
C GLU A 50 -1.29 -2.39 -15.52
N VAL A 51 -2.01 -2.26 -14.40
CA VAL A 51 -1.60 -2.80 -13.10
C VAL A 51 -1.92 -4.30 -13.06
N ILE A 52 -0.93 -5.13 -12.75
CA ILE A 52 -1.08 -6.58 -12.65
C ILE A 52 -1.32 -7.00 -11.19
N ALA A 53 -0.57 -6.37 -10.28
CA ALA A 53 -0.56 -6.76 -8.89
C ALA A 53 -0.12 -5.62 -7.98
N VAL A 54 -0.59 -5.66 -6.75
CA VAL A 54 -0.21 -4.73 -5.69
C VAL A 54 0.16 -5.54 -4.46
N TYR A 55 1.35 -5.27 -3.91
CA TYR A 55 1.85 -5.94 -2.73
C TYR A 55 2.14 -4.93 -1.61
N LEU A 56 1.90 -5.35 -0.38
CA LEU A 56 2.37 -4.67 0.82
C LEU A 56 3.70 -5.29 1.25
N PHE A 57 4.73 -4.48 1.47
CA PHE A 57 6.01 -4.97 1.97
C PHE A 57 6.53 -4.10 3.12
N GLY A 58 7.79 -4.30 3.50
CA GLY A 58 8.44 -3.45 4.50
C GLY A 58 8.08 -3.75 5.95
N SER A 59 8.18 -2.73 6.81
CA SER A 59 8.10 -2.87 8.27
C SER A 59 6.73 -3.34 8.78
N LEU A 60 5.67 -3.03 8.02
CA LEU A 60 4.30 -3.48 8.24
C LEU A 60 4.11 -4.97 7.92
N ALA A 61 4.78 -5.48 6.89
CA ALA A 61 4.79 -6.91 6.57
C ALA A 61 5.59 -7.73 7.60
N LYS A 62 6.63 -7.15 8.22
CA LYS A 62 7.56 -7.85 9.13
C LYS A 62 7.24 -7.74 10.62
N ASN A 63 6.03 -7.32 11.01
CA ASN A 63 5.58 -7.21 12.40
C ASN A 63 6.39 -6.27 13.32
N LYS A 64 7.31 -5.45 12.77
CA LYS A 64 8.18 -4.52 13.52
C LYS A 64 7.78 -3.04 13.40
N ALA A 65 6.67 -2.73 12.72
CA ALA A 65 6.20 -1.35 12.54
C ALA A 65 5.82 -0.68 13.87
N GLY A 66 6.46 0.45 14.17
CA GLY A 66 6.04 1.41 15.20
C GLY A 66 5.08 2.48 14.64
N PRO A 67 4.55 3.40 15.46
CA PRO A 67 3.54 4.39 15.06
C PRO A 67 3.99 5.45 14.04
N ARG A 68 5.27 5.47 13.65
CA ARG A 68 5.84 6.35 12.62
C ARG A 68 6.23 5.57 11.36
N SER A 69 5.71 4.36 11.19
CA SER A 69 6.10 3.52 10.06
C SER A 69 5.24 3.84 8.85
N ASP A 70 5.89 4.10 7.73
CA ASP A 70 5.25 4.31 6.44
C ASP A 70 4.75 2.97 5.87
N VAL A 71 3.74 3.05 4.98
CA VAL A 71 3.17 1.89 4.28
C VAL A 71 3.90 1.71 2.96
N ASP A 72 4.83 0.74 2.92
CA ASP A 72 5.58 0.41 1.72
C ASP A 72 4.72 -0.46 0.77
N ILE A 73 4.35 0.08 -0.39
CA ILE A 73 3.49 -0.59 -1.36
C ILE A 73 4.22 -0.77 -2.68
N LEU A 74 4.28 -2.00 -3.18
CA LEU A 74 4.84 -2.35 -4.48
C LEU A 74 3.71 -2.50 -5.49
N VAL A 75 3.67 -1.64 -6.48
CA VAL A 75 2.75 -1.71 -7.61
C VAL A 75 3.49 -2.30 -8.81
N VAL A 76 2.96 -3.41 -9.32
CA VAL A 76 3.52 -4.12 -10.47
C VAL A 76 2.70 -3.80 -11.70
N LEU A 77 3.37 -3.25 -12.71
CA LEU A 77 2.78 -2.89 -13.99
C LEU A 77 3.17 -3.92 -15.06
N ARG A 78 2.28 -4.14 -16.03
CA ARG A 78 2.59 -4.89 -17.24
C ARG A 78 3.66 -4.15 -18.05
N GLU A 79 3.36 -2.91 -18.37
CA GLU A 79 4.17 -2.00 -19.15
C GLU A 79 3.87 -0.56 -18.70
N SER A 80 4.80 0.36 -18.93
CA SER A 80 4.58 1.77 -18.62
C SER A 80 5.54 2.63 -19.43
N ASP A 81 4.98 3.53 -20.24
CA ASP A 81 5.75 4.56 -20.94
C ASP A 81 6.17 5.72 -20.03
N ILE A 82 5.70 5.72 -18.78
CA ILE A 82 5.98 6.76 -17.80
C ILE A 82 7.33 6.45 -17.14
N PRO A 83 8.29 7.39 -17.12
CA PRO A 83 9.55 7.19 -16.41
C PRO A 83 9.36 6.92 -14.92
N ILE A 84 10.15 5.97 -14.37
CA ILE A 84 10.11 5.57 -12.95
C ILE A 84 10.23 6.77 -11.98
N TRP A 85 11.11 7.73 -12.28
CA TRP A 85 11.47 8.80 -11.36
C TRP A 85 10.35 9.84 -11.17
N PHE A 86 9.74 9.84 -9.97
CA PHE A 86 8.70 10.75 -9.43
C PHE A 86 7.39 10.87 -10.23
N LYS A 87 7.42 10.73 -11.56
CA LYS A 87 6.26 10.87 -12.43
C LYS A 87 5.31 9.68 -12.33
N ARG A 88 5.85 8.46 -12.25
CA ARG A 88 5.04 7.24 -12.16
C ARG A 88 4.36 7.12 -10.79
N LEU A 89 5.07 7.48 -9.71
CA LEU A 89 4.54 7.52 -8.35
C LEU A 89 3.28 8.38 -8.25
N ALA A 90 3.36 9.61 -8.77
CA ALA A 90 2.30 10.61 -8.65
C ALA A 90 0.97 10.16 -9.31
N VAL A 91 1.03 9.31 -10.33
CA VAL A 91 -0.16 8.77 -11.03
C VAL A 91 -0.91 7.76 -10.18
N TYR A 92 -0.21 7.05 -9.29
CA TYR A 92 -0.82 5.99 -8.49
C TYR A 92 -1.01 6.40 -7.02
N ALA A 93 -0.30 7.42 -6.54
CA ALA A 93 -0.41 7.94 -5.18
C ALA A 93 -1.81 8.41 -4.82
N GLU A 94 -2.56 8.99 -5.78
CA GLU A 94 -3.93 9.48 -5.56
C GLU A 94 -4.87 8.39 -5.03
N TYR A 95 -4.68 7.13 -5.42
CA TYR A 95 -5.52 6.00 -4.99
C TYR A 95 -5.27 5.59 -3.54
N PHE A 96 -4.11 5.94 -2.99
CA PHE A 96 -3.73 5.58 -1.62
C PHE A 96 -3.85 6.76 -0.67
N ASP A 97 -3.51 7.98 -1.09
CA ASP A 97 -3.58 9.19 -0.25
C ASP A 97 -5.01 9.50 0.23
N GLU A 98 -6.03 9.18 -0.56
CA GLU A 98 -7.43 9.38 -0.18
C GLU A 98 -7.98 8.31 0.78
N VAL A 99 -7.36 7.12 0.79
CA VAL A 99 -7.93 5.93 1.43
C VAL A 99 -7.13 5.51 2.67
N VAL A 100 -5.82 5.74 2.68
CA VAL A 100 -4.89 5.29 3.72
C VAL A 100 -4.52 6.48 4.61
N GLU A 101 -4.82 6.39 5.91
CA GLU A 101 -4.53 7.47 6.87
C GLU A 101 -3.03 7.64 7.21
N LEU A 102 -2.17 6.74 6.73
CA LEU A 102 -0.72 6.75 6.96
C LEU A 102 0.02 7.21 5.71
N PRO A 103 1.24 7.78 5.85
CA PRO A 103 2.08 8.03 4.69
C PRO A 103 2.35 6.72 3.94
N THR A 104 2.08 6.72 2.64
CA THR A 104 2.31 5.57 1.76
C THR A 104 3.51 5.84 0.86
N GLU A 105 4.49 4.93 0.89
CA GLU A 105 5.62 4.95 -0.03
C GLU A 105 5.36 3.93 -1.15
N LEU A 106 5.15 4.42 -2.37
CA LEU A 106 4.83 3.59 -3.52
C LEU A 106 6.07 3.28 -4.34
N PHE A 107 6.18 2.03 -4.77
CA PHE A 107 7.24 1.54 -5.63
C PHE A 107 6.59 0.96 -6.88
N CYS A 108 6.70 1.66 -8.01
CA CYS A 108 6.04 1.27 -9.26
C CYS A 108 7.05 0.69 -10.26
N PHE A 109 7.04 -0.63 -10.44
CA PHE A 109 7.94 -1.32 -11.36
C PHE A 109 7.16 -2.10 -12.41
N THR A 110 7.67 -2.14 -13.64
CA THR A 110 7.16 -3.06 -14.65
C THR A 110 7.70 -4.47 -14.44
N LEU A 111 7.07 -5.47 -15.06
CA LEU A 111 7.59 -6.85 -15.09
C LEU A 111 9.04 -6.93 -15.60
N ASP A 112 9.40 -6.10 -16.58
CA ASP A 112 10.76 -6.07 -17.14
C ASP A 112 11.79 -5.41 -16.22
N GLU A 113 11.35 -4.48 -15.36
CA GLU A 113 12.21 -3.75 -14.43
C GLU A 113 12.45 -4.53 -13.13
N LEU A 114 11.44 -5.29 -12.68
CA LEU A 114 11.43 -6.03 -11.41
C LEU A 114 12.67 -6.92 -11.21
N PRO A 115 13.06 -7.81 -12.15
CA PRO A 115 14.22 -8.69 -12.00
C PRO A 115 15.54 -7.92 -11.92
N ARG A 116 15.61 -6.74 -12.54
CA ARG A 116 16.83 -5.92 -12.64
C ARG A 116 17.08 -5.06 -11.40
N LYS A 117 16.12 -5.01 -10.47
CA LYS A 117 16.20 -4.20 -9.23
C LYS A 117 16.30 -5.12 -8.01
N ALA A 118 17.49 -5.19 -7.43
CA ALA A 118 17.75 -6.00 -6.22
C ALA A 118 16.80 -5.68 -5.06
N VAL A 119 16.46 -4.39 -4.88
CA VAL A 119 15.50 -3.95 -3.87
C VAL A 119 14.10 -4.49 -4.14
N ALA A 120 13.63 -4.44 -5.39
CA ALA A 120 12.29 -4.92 -5.75
C ALA A 120 12.17 -6.45 -5.59
N ARG A 121 13.20 -7.20 -6.00
CA ARG A 121 13.30 -8.65 -5.74
C ARG A 121 13.23 -8.97 -4.24
N HIS A 122 14.04 -8.29 -3.43
CA HIS A 122 14.09 -8.54 -1.99
C HIS A 122 12.79 -8.12 -1.29
N ALA A 123 12.15 -7.04 -1.73
CA ALA A 123 10.83 -6.63 -1.25
C ALA A 123 9.79 -7.72 -1.55
N LEU A 124 9.73 -8.17 -2.80
CA LEU A 124 8.76 -9.15 -3.29
C LEU A 124 8.83 -10.51 -2.55
N GLN A 125 10.00 -10.91 -2.07
CA GLN A 125 10.18 -12.14 -1.26
C GLN A 125 9.37 -12.14 0.03
N TYR A 126 9.21 -10.98 0.67
CA TYR A 126 8.50 -10.84 1.95
C TYR A 126 7.19 -10.07 1.81
N ALA A 127 6.79 -9.76 0.58
CA ALA A 127 5.61 -8.97 0.32
C ALA A 127 4.34 -9.82 0.43
N GLU A 128 3.30 -9.23 1.00
CA GLU A 128 1.95 -9.77 1.08
C GLU A 128 1.16 -9.26 -0.13
N LEU A 129 0.57 -10.16 -0.92
CA LEU A 129 -0.29 -9.77 -2.03
C LEU A 129 -1.57 -9.13 -1.48
N LEU A 130 -1.79 -7.85 -1.82
CA LEU A 130 -3.02 -7.16 -1.45
C LEU A 130 -4.12 -7.43 -2.48
N ALA A 131 -3.79 -7.31 -3.76
CA ALA A 131 -4.73 -7.52 -4.86
C ALA A 131 -4.00 -7.86 -6.18
N GLY A 132 -4.71 -8.53 -7.09
CA GLY A 132 -4.23 -8.88 -8.43
C GLY A 132 -3.62 -10.28 -8.53
N THR A 133 -2.73 -10.48 -9.50
CA THR A 133 -2.13 -11.79 -9.79
C THR A 133 -0.78 -11.95 -9.09
N ASP A 134 -0.56 -13.07 -8.42
CA ASP A 134 0.73 -13.36 -7.79
C ASP A 134 1.81 -13.68 -8.82
N ILE A 135 2.75 -12.75 -9.01
CA ILE A 135 3.85 -12.81 -9.98
C ILE A 135 5.18 -13.27 -9.34
N ARG A 136 5.17 -13.66 -8.06
CA ARG A 136 6.38 -14.08 -7.33
C ARG A 136 7.08 -15.27 -7.98
N ALA A 137 6.31 -16.16 -8.60
CA ALA A 137 6.83 -17.31 -9.32
C ALA A 137 7.52 -16.92 -10.64
N GLU A 138 7.08 -15.83 -11.28
CA GLU A 138 7.61 -15.36 -12.57
C GLU A 138 8.93 -14.58 -12.39
N VAL A 139 9.03 -13.77 -11.33
CA VAL A 139 10.23 -12.95 -11.06
C VAL A 139 11.39 -13.75 -10.47
N ASN A 140 11.12 -14.89 -9.82
CA ASN A 140 12.15 -15.75 -9.21
C ASN A 140 12.68 -16.84 -10.15
N GLN A 141 12.25 -16.88 -11.42
CA GLN A 141 12.85 -17.79 -12.40
C GLN A 141 14.21 -17.23 -12.85
N PRO A 142 15.28 -18.06 -12.81
CA PRO A 142 16.66 -17.64 -13.11
C PRO A 142 16.89 -17.27 -14.58
#